data_AF-A0A921F7M1-F1
#
_entry.id   AF-A0A921F7M1-F1
#
_cell.length_a   1.000
_cell.length_b   1.000
_cell.length_c   1.000
_cell.angle_alpha   90.00
_cell.angle_beta   90.00
_cell.angle_gamma   90.00
#
_symmetry.space_group_name_H-M   'P 1'
#
loop_
_entity.id
_entity.type
_entity.pdbx_description
1 polymer ?
#
loop_
_entity_poly.entity_id
_entity_poly.type
_entity_poly.pdbx_seq_one_letter_code
_entity_poly.pdbx_strand_id
1 'polypeptide(L)'
;MQSSPAKSSGQSKILLVIFSTIIFLSLMFLFPSISSNAQVIDHAPKFSGKVKVPKKDGETKVEAYYSVEKLRDNVYHINDYSKSPGGKKGINPASMYLVKGSDKALLIDGGNKNIKARKELAAIVNKLRGTTPLEIAVTHNHEDHTGQLALFKANTIYYPKKDKIKGKKYTNNYSWVKEGDVIDLGNIKFNVIETPAHTPGSVTYVDQQNNLIASGDSIGSTFVWLFDKKSLNTYQKTLNHLYAQVKDMKDPLFMPGHKWQTDPANKKRGPKYTPDNKPMIMQYLKDMITLTKQIKDGTAKSHKYYVDGKKRGTAYVYHHAMICMIDD
;
A
#
# COMPACT_ATOMS: atom_id res chain seq x y z
N MET A 1 70.30 46.37 -3.84
CA MET A 1 70.54 45.55 -5.05
C MET A 1 69.20 45.45 -5.77
N GLN A 2 69.01 46.14 -6.89
CA GLN A 2 69.38 45.72 -8.26
C GLN A 2 68.60 44.47 -8.73
N SER A 3 68.01 44.40 -9.92
CA SER A 3 67.66 45.42 -10.95
C SER A 3 66.90 44.75 -12.10
N SER A 4 65.90 45.43 -12.67
CA SER A 4 65.44 45.25 -14.07
C SER A 4 66.02 46.41 -14.92
N PRO A 5 65.83 46.50 -16.27
CA PRO A 5 65.19 45.60 -17.24
C PRO A 5 66.02 45.36 -18.53
N ALA A 6 65.47 44.67 -19.55
CA ALA A 6 65.90 44.83 -20.96
C ALA A 6 64.79 44.52 -22.01
N LYS A 7 64.92 45.15 -23.18
CA LYS A 7 63.99 45.23 -24.33
C LYS A 7 64.78 45.22 -25.66
N SER A 8 64.24 44.93 -26.85
CA SER A 8 63.07 44.14 -27.29
C SER A 8 62.99 44.19 -28.84
N SER A 9 62.71 43.09 -29.55
CA SER A 9 62.57 43.13 -31.03
C SER A 9 61.54 42.13 -31.58
N GLY A 10 60.80 42.52 -32.63
CA GLY A 10 59.84 41.68 -33.35
C GLY A 10 59.89 41.91 -34.87
N GLN A 11 58.77 41.60 -35.56
CA GLN A 11 58.53 41.62 -37.04
C GLN A 11 58.85 40.29 -37.79
N SER A 12 58.09 39.81 -38.80
CA SER A 12 56.74 40.19 -39.30
C SER A 12 56.13 39.15 -40.30
N LYS A 13 54.84 39.33 -40.67
CA LYS A 13 54.07 38.79 -41.84
C LYS A 13 53.67 37.29 -41.77
N ILE A 14 52.38 36.88 -41.80
CA ILE A 14 51.26 37.05 -42.78
C ILE A 14 51.43 36.27 -44.09
N LEU A 15 50.68 35.16 -44.27
CA LEU A 15 49.69 35.00 -45.36
C LEU A 15 48.70 33.84 -45.09
N LEU A 16 47.56 33.86 -45.80
CA LEU A 16 46.36 33.05 -45.66
C LEU A 16 46.18 32.11 -46.87
N VAL A 17 45.79 30.84 -46.68
CA VAL A 17 45.08 30.05 -47.71
C VAL A 17 44.02 29.15 -47.04
N ILE A 18 42.81 29.21 -47.56
CA ILE A 18 41.66 28.37 -47.19
C ILE A 18 41.61 27.17 -48.15
N PHE A 19 41.29 25.97 -47.65
CA PHE A 19 40.52 25.01 -48.46
C PHE A 19 39.54 24.20 -47.61
N SER A 20 38.32 24.12 -48.14
CA SER A 20 37.16 23.46 -47.55
C SER A 20 37.05 22.01 -48.00
N THR A 21 36.64 21.10 -47.09
CA THR A 21 35.89 19.91 -47.52
C THR A 21 34.80 19.57 -46.51
N ILE A 22 33.58 19.49 -47.02
CA ILE A 22 32.37 19.06 -46.32
C ILE A 22 32.39 17.53 -46.25
N ILE A 23 32.10 16.94 -45.08
CA ILE A 23 31.57 15.58 -45.00
C ILE A 23 30.25 15.63 -44.23
N PHE A 24 29.18 15.29 -44.95
CA PHE A 24 27.80 15.29 -44.47
C PHE A 24 27.36 13.84 -44.17
N LEU A 25 26.59 13.66 -43.11
CA LEU A 25 25.70 12.53 -42.80
C LEU A 25 26.02 11.13 -43.38
N SER A 26 26.40 10.21 -42.49
CA SER A 26 25.98 8.79 -42.56
C SER A 26 25.87 8.13 -41.18
N LEU A 27 25.14 8.78 -40.26
CA LEU A 27 24.80 8.22 -38.95
C LEU A 27 23.46 7.48 -39.03
N MET A 28 23.50 6.23 -39.50
CA MET A 28 22.36 5.30 -39.42
C MET A 28 22.81 3.89 -39.04
N PHE A 29 22.22 3.40 -37.95
CA PHE A 29 22.10 2.00 -37.55
C PHE A 29 23.36 1.12 -37.49
N LEU A 30 23.92 1.06 -36.28
CA LEU A 30 24.16 -0.21 -35.59
C LEU A 30 23.94 0.00 -34.09
N PHE A 31 22.68 -0.08 -33.65
CA PHE A 31 22.39 -0.20 -32.21
C PHE A 31 22.83 -1.59 -31.76
N PRO A 32 23.78 -1.74 -30.80
CA PRO A 32 23.77 -2.94 -29.99
C PRO A 32 22.46 -2.93 -29.22
N SER A 33 21.66 -3.98 -29.36
CA SER A 33 20.48 -4.19 -28.55
C SER A 33 20.92 -4.35 -27.10
N ILE A 34 20.86 -3.26 -26.33
CA ILE A 34 20.88 -3.32 -24.88
C ILE A 34 19.57 -3.99 -24.47
N SER A 35 19.58 -5.32 -24.49
CA SER A 35 18.57 -6.12 -23.83
C SER A 35 18.59 -5.69 -22.37
N SER A 36 17.47 -5.14 -21.91
CA SER A 36 17.26 -4.83 -20.51
C SER A 36 17.16 -6.14 -19.74
N ASN A 37 18.32 -6.74 -19.45
CA ASN A 37 18.50 -7.71 -18.38
C ASN A 37 18.33 -6.96 -17.06
N ALA A 38 17.09 -6.54 -16.79
CA ALA A 38 16.62 -6.24 -15.46
C ALA A 38 16.73 -7.54 -14.67
N GLN A 39 17.87 -7.75 -14.02
CA GLN A 39 17.99 -8.77 -12.99
C GLN A 39 16.94 -8.43 -11.94
N VAL A 40 15.88 -9.23 -11.90
CA VAL A 40 14.88 -9.17 -10.83
C VAL A 40 15.60 -9.60 -9.56
N ILE A 41 16.00 -8.61 -8.75
CA ILE A 41 16.56 -8.83 -7.41
C ILE A 41 15.41 -9.29 -6.51
N ASP A 42 15.05 -10.57 -6.65
CA ASP A 42 13.98 -11.24 -5.93
C ASP A 42 14.45 -11.55 -4.49
N HIS A 43 14.45 -10.52 -3.65
CA HIS A 43 14.88 -10.57 -2.25
C HIS A 43 13.74 -10.31 -1.24
N ALA A 44 12.50 -10.56 -1.67
CA ALA A 44 11.46 -10.96 -0.72
C ALA A 44 11.57 -12.49 -0.52
N PRO A 45 11.83 -13.00 0.69
CA PRO A 45 11.86 -14.44 0.92
C PRO A 45 10.46 -15.02 0.67
N LYS A 46 10.29 -15.71 -0.46
CA LYS A 46 9.06 -16.41 -0.82
C LYS A 46 8.71 -17.44 0.25
N PHE A 47 7.90 -17.04 1.23
CA PHE A 47 7.12 -17.95 2.06
C PHE A 47 5.98 -18.55 1.21
N SER A 48 6.37 -19.31 0.18
CA SER A 48 5.48 -20.21 -0.58
C SER A 48 5.10 -21.46 0.24
N GLY A 49 5.57 -21.53 1.49
CA GLY A 49 5.11 -22.47 2.50
C GLY A 49 3.64 -22.23 2.85
N LYS A 50 2.75 -22.83 2.07
CA LYS A 50 1.38 -23.13 2.51
C LYS A 50 1.47 -23.75 3.90
N VAL A 51 0.97 -23.06 4.92
CA VAL A 51 0.86 -23.61 6.28
C VAL A 51 -0.14 -24.76 6.21
N LYS A 52 0.37 -25.99 6.02
CA LYS A 52 -0.44 -27.20 6.02
C LYS A 52 -0.95 -27.41 7.44
N VAL A 53 -2.18 -26.98 7.70
CA VAL A 53 -2.95 -27.43 8.87
C VAL A 53 -3.05 -28.97 8.76
N PRO A 54 -2.82 -29.73 9.86
CA PRO A 54 -2.92 -31.18 9.82
C PRO A 54 -4.28 -31.64 9.32
N LYS A 55 -4.31 -32.59 8.39
CA LYS A 55 -5.54 -33.28 8.01
C LYS A 55 -5.99 -34.17 9.18
N LYS A 56 -7.30 -34.22 9.41
CA LYS A 56 -7.93 -35.38 10.06
C LYS A 56 -8.45 -36.28 8.92
N ASP A 57 -8.21 -37.58 9.00
CA ASP A 57 -8.53 -38.47 7.88
C ASP A 57 -10.04 -38.55 7.62
N GLY A 58 -10.42 -38.50 6.33
CA GLY A 58 -11.79 -38.68 5.86
C GLY A 58 -12.49 -37.45 5.24
N GLU A 59 -11.98 -36.22 5.39
CA GLU A 59 -12.70 -35.03 4.90
C GLU A 59 -12.27 -34.53 3.50
N THR A 60 -13.27 -34.33 2.62
CA THR A 60 -13.14 -33.80 1.26
C THR A 60 -12.74 -32.32 1.25
N LYS A 61 -11.74 -31.96 0.43
CA LYS A 61 -11.27 -30.60 0.08
C LYS A 61 -11.87 -29.43 0.91
N VAL A 62 -11.19 -29.06 1.99
CA VAL A 62 -11.25 -27.68 2.49
C VAL A 62 -10.29 -26.84 1.63
N GLU A 63 -10.82 -25.92 0.83
CA GLU A 63 -10.02 -24.83 0.27
C GLU A 63 -9.60 -23.93 1.44
N ALA A 64 -8.29 -23.74 1.64
CA ALA A 64 -7.77 -22.94 2.75
C ALA A 64 -8.35 -21.52 2.69
N TYR A 65 -8.94 -21.06 3.78
CA TYR A 65 -9.57 -19.74 3.82
C TYR A 65 -8.55 -18.61 3.83
N TYR A 66 -7.30 -18.89 4.24
CA TYR A 66 -6.22 -17.90 4.28
C TYR A 66 -4.96 -18.36 3.53
N SER A 67 -4.22 -17.40 2.98
CA SER A 67 -2.78 -17.54 2.75
C SER A 67 -2.00 -16.67 3.74
N VAL A 68 -0.75 -17.05 3.97
CA VAL A 68 0.18 -16.34 4.85
C VAL A 68 1.46 -16.09 4.09
N GLU A 69 1.96 -14.86 4.10
CA GLU A 69 3.21 -14.44 3.47
C GLU A 69 4.07 -13.71 4.49
N LYS A 70 5.31 -14.13 4.66
CA LYS A 70 6.29 -13.41 5.49
C LYS A 70 6.87 -12.26 4.66
N LEU A 71 6.63 -11.03 5.10
CA LEU A 71 7.09 -9.82 4.39
C LEU A 71 8.46 -9.34 4.91
N ARG A 72 8.67 -9.40 6.23
CA ARG A 72 9.93 -9.15 6.94
C ARG A 72 10.05 -10.15 8.10
N ASP A 73 11.15 -10.15 8.85
CA ASP A 73 11.40 -11.17 9.88
C ASP A 73 10.30 -11.32 10.94
N ASN A 74 9.67 -10.19 11.26
CA ASN A 74 8.63 -10.05 12.26
C ASN A 74 7.30 -9.51 11.69
N VAL A 75 7.13 -9.47 10.37
CA VAL A 75 5.93 -8.94 9.70
C VAL A 75 5.35 -10.00 8.76
N TYR A 76 4.10 -10.37 9.00
CA TYR A 76 3.36 -11.36 8.21
C TYR A 76 2.08 -10.75 7.65
N HIS A 77 1.81 -10.98 6.37
CA HIS A 77 0.52 -10.73 5.74
C HIS A 77 -0.33 -12.00 5.82
N ILE A 78 -1.61 -11.84 6.16
CA ILE A 78 -2.62 -12.90 6.15
C ILE A 78 -3.73 -12.43 5.19
N ASN A 79 -3.90 -13.14 4.07
CA ASN A 79 -4.89 -12.79 3.04
C ASN A 79 -6.13 -13.69 3.16
N ASP A 80 -7.29 -13.08 3.32
CA ASP A 80 -8.59 -13.75 3.52
C ASP A 80 -9.31 -14.07 2.22
N TYR A 81 -9.33 -15.32 1.74
CA TYR A 81 -10.06 -15.71 0.51
C TYR A 81 -11.57 -15.91 0.70
N SER A 82 -12.15 -15.50 1.83
CA SER A 82 -13.57 -15.70 2.08
C SER A 82 -14.50 -14.86 1.19
N LYS A 83 -15.76 -15.29 1.13
CA LYS A 83 -16.78 -14.66 0.28
C LYS A 83 -17.43 -13.47 0.98
N SER A 84 -17.48 -12.34 0.27
CA SER A 84 -17.92 -11.01 0.76
C SER A 84 -18.50 -10.19 -0.40
N PRO A 85 -19.43 -9.22 -0.19
CA PRO A 85 -19.97 -8.39 -1.27
C PRO A 85 -18.89 -7.70 -2.13
N GLY A 86 -19.11 -7.70 -3.45
CA GLY A 86 -18.06 -7.46 -4.48
C GLY A 86 -18.18 -8.55 -5.55
N GLY A 87 -19.35 -8.61 -6.18
CA GLY A 87 -20.09 -9.84 -6.49
C GLY A 87 -19.63 -10.69 -7.68
N LYS A 88 -20.63 -11.18 -8.43
CA LYS A 88 -20.75 -12.39 -9.30
C LYS A 88 -20.06 -13.69 -8.87
N LYS A 89 -18.95 -13.64 -8.14
CA LYS A 89 -18.44 -14.69 -7.22
C LYS A 89 -18.26 -14.22 -5.78
N GLY A 90 -18.47 -12.93 -5.49
CA GLY A 90 -18.51 -12.34 -4.14
C GLY A 90 -17.29 -12.68 -3.31
N ILE A 91 -16.15 -12.09 -3.62
CA ILE A 91 -14.89 -12.27 -2.87
C ILE A 91 -14.24 -10.89 -2.85
N ASN A 92 -14.28 -10.21 -1.70
CA ASN A 92 -13.44 -9.06 -1.40
C ASN A 92 -12.41 -9.49 -0.36
N PRO A 93 -11.27 -10.08 -0.79
CA PRO A 93 -10.36 -10.69 0.16
C PRO A 93 -9.61 -9.62 0.96
N ALA A 94 -9.89 -9.58 2.26
CA ALA A 94 -9.28 -8.64 3.19
C ALA A 94 -7.83 -9.03 3.50
N SER A 95 -7.00 -8.03 3.78
CA SER A 95 -5.62 -8.19 4.21
C SER A 95 -5.51 -7.82 5.68
N MET A 96 -4.99 -8.76 6.46
CA MET A 96 -4.64 -8.56 7.86
C MET A 96 -3.12 -8.66 7.98
N TYR A 97 -2.53 -8.01 8.98
CA TYR A 97 -1.09 -8.05 9.21
C TYR A 97 -0.79 -8.41 10.64
N LEU A 98 0.10 -9.37 10.87
CA LEU A 98 0.65 -9.62 12.19
C LEU A 98 2.08 -9.07 12.25
N VAL A 99 2.29 -8.11 13.15
CA VAL A 99 3.58 -7.50 13.44
C VAL A 99 4.02 -7.93 14.84
N LYS A 100 5.22 -8.46 14.98
CA LYS A 100 5.78 -8.90 16.28
C LYS A 100 6.83 -7.91 16.76
N GLY A 101 6.50 -7.17 17.82
CA GLY A 101 7.49 -6.50 18.64
C GLY A 101 8.13 -7.48 19.63
N SER A 102 9.05 -6.97 20.47
CA SER A 102 9.69 -7.71 21.56
C SER A 102 8.70 -8.08 22.67
N ASP A 103 7.74 -7.20 22.95
CA ASP A 103 6.90 -7.28 24.14
C ASP A 103 5.48 -7.76 23.79
N LYS A 104 5.02 -7.43 22.58
CA LYS A 104 3.66 -7.65 22.09
C LYS A 104 3.63 -7.97 20.59
N ALA A 105 2.61 -8.71 20.16
CA ALA A 105 2.25 -8.85 18.76
C ALA A 105 0.98 -8.04 18.48
N LEU A 106 0.98 -7.27 17.38
CA LEU A 106 -0.16 -6.53 16.90
C LEU A 106 -0.76 -7.22 15.67
N LEU A 107 -2.03 -7.61 15.76
CA LEU A 107 -2.82 -7.94 14.58
C LEU A 107 -3.51 -6.67 14.08
N ILE A 108 -3.27 -6.31 12.83
CA ILE A 108 -3.87 -5.16 12.16
C ILE A 108 -5.00 -5.68 11.26
N ASP A 109 -6.21 -5.18 11.54
CA ASP A 109 -7.49 -5.65 11.02
C ASP A 109 -7.82 -7.13 11.31
N GLY A 110 -9.12 -7.47 11.23
CA GLY A 110 -9.67 -8.77 11.60
C GLY A 110 -10.36 -9.53 10.46
N GLY A 111 -10.27 -9.05 9.22
CA GLY A 111 -10.81 -9.73 8.04
C GLY A 111 -12.33 -9.86 8.00
N ASN A 112 -12.85 -10.52 6.96
CA ASN A 112 -14.28 -10.72 6.78
C ASN A 112 -14.85 -11.70 7.79
N LYS A 113 -16.12 -11.51 8.13
CA LYS A 113 -16.91 -12.40 8.98
C LYS A 113 -17.16 -13.76 8.30
N ASN A 114 -16.29 -14.74 8.56
CA ASN A 114 -16.44 -16.10 8.04
C ASN A 114 -16.49 -17.17 9.15
N ILE A 115 -17.70 -17.63 9.49
CA ILE A 115 -17.93 -18.62 10.57
C ILE A 115 -17.12 -19.92 10.38
N LYS A 116 -16.93 -20.37 9.13
CA LYS A 116 -16.22 -21.62 8.82
C LYS A 116 -14.70 -21.50 8.99
N ALA A 117 -14.16 -20.29 8.79
CA ALA A 117 -12.72 -20.02 8.78
C ALA A 117 -12.15 -19.64 10.16
N ARG A 118 -13.02 -19.38 11.16
CA ARG A 118 -12.64 -18.92 12.51
C ARG A 118 -11.50 -19.70 13.16
N LYS A 119 -11.57 -21.04 13.08
CA LYS A 119 -10.55 -21.94 13.67
C LYS A 119 -9.21 -21.82 12.95
N GLU A 120 -9.22 -21.69 11.62
CA GLU A 120 -8.03 -21.53 10.79
C GLU A 120 -7.34 -20.19 11.09
N LEU A 121 -8.09 -19.08 11.09
CA LEU A 121 -7.53 -17.75 11.40
C LEU A 121 -6.93 -17.68 12.81
N ALA A 122 -7.65 -18.20 13.81
CA ALA A 122 -7.16 -18.25 15.19
C ALA A 122 -5.89 -19.13 15.31
N ALA A 123 -5.82 -20.26 14.59
CA ALA A 123 -4.62 -21.10 14.57
C ALA A 123 -3.43 -20.40 13.92
N ILE A 124 -3.64 -19.69 12.80
CA ILE A 124 -2.60 -18.91 12.11
C ILE A 124 -2.04 -17.82 13.03
N VAL A 125 -2.90 -16.97 13.59
CA VAL A 125 -2.47 -15.85 14.46
C VAL A 125 -1.74 -16.37 15.70
N ASN A 126 -2.24 -17.42 16.35
CA ASN A 126 -1.56 -18.03 17.49
C ASN A 126 -0.20 -18.66 17.11
N LYS A 127 -0.11 -19.34 15.96
CA LYS A 127 1.14 -19.95 15.50
C LYS A 127 2.21 -18.91 15.18
N LEU A 128 1.84 -17.80 14.55
CA LEU A 128 2.76 -16.72 14.18
C LEU A 128 3.21 -15.92 15.41
N ARG A 129 2.28 -15.49 16.29
CA ARG A 129 2.65 -14.73 17.50
C ARG A 129 3.42 -15.58 18.51
N GLY A 130 3.14 -16.88 18.58
CA GLY A 130 3.69 -17.77 19.61
C GLY A 130 3.10 -17.46 20.99
N THR A 131 3.96 -17.30 22.00
CA THR A 131 3.56 -16.91 23.36
C THR A 131 3.30 -15.41 23.51
N THR A 132 3.85 -14.57 22.62
CA THR A 132 3.77 -13.10 22.67
C THR A 132 2.33 -12.61 22.89
N PRO A 133 2.07 -11.74 23.90
CA PRO A 133 0.75 -11.12 24.13
C PRO A 133 0.19 -10.48 22.86
N LEU A 134 -1.13 -10.59 22.67
CA LEU A 134 -1.80 -10.10 21.46
C LEU A 134 -2.52 -8.77 21.72
N GLU A 135 -2.25 -7.79 20.89
CA GLU A 135 -3.02 -6.56 20.73
C GLU A 135 -3.69 -6.59 19.34
N ILE A 136 -4.76 -5.81 19.14
CA ILE A 136 -5.40 -5.67 17.83
C ILE A 136 -5.63 -4.20 17.50
N ALA A 137 -5.26 -3.76 16.29
CA ALA A 137 -5.52 -2.43 15.78
C ALA A 137 -6.43 -2.48 14.56
N VAL A 138 -7.47 -1.64 14.55
CA VAL A 138 -8.42 -1.52 13.43
C VAL A 138 -8.09 -0.27 12.62
N THR A 139 -7.95 -0.38 11.29
CA THR A 139 -7.69 0.78 10.42
C THR A 139 -8.96 1.60 10.18
N HIS A 140 -10.11 0.92 10.03
CA HIS A 140 -11.43 1.52 9.88
C HIS A 140 -12.55 0.46 10.12
N ASN A 141 -13.78 0.90 10.32
CA ASN A 141 -14.86 0.08 10.90
C ASN A 141 -15.74 -0.71 9.90
N HIS A 142 -15.30 -0.93 8.66
CA HIS A 142 -16.01 -1.80 7.71
C HIS A 142 -16.05 -3.28 8.15
N GLU A 143 -17.01 -4.07 7.63
CA GLU A 143 -17.24 -5.46 8.09
C GLU A 143 -16.13 -6.42 7.64
N ASP A 144 -15.51 -6.15 6.50
CA ASP A 144 -14.36 -6.86 5.95
C ASP A 144 -13.04 -6.58 6.68
N HIS A 145 -13.00 -5.55 7.54
CA HIS A 145 -11.87 -5.26 8.43
C HIS A 145 -12.16 -5.60 9.90
N THR A 146 -13.43 -5.76 10.28
CA THR A 146 -13.83 -5.97 11.69
C THR A 146 -14.57 -7.27 11.98
N GLY A 147 -14.80 -8.11 10.97
CA GLY A 147 -15.72 -9.25 11.00
C GLY A 147 -15.34 -10.41 11.93
N GLN A 148 -14.06 -10.55 12.32
CA GLN A 148 -13.59 -11.63 13.21
C GLN A 148 -12.75 -11.16 14.43
N LEU A 149 -12.80 -9.88 14.78
CA LEU A 149 -12.07 -9.36 15.96
C LEU A 149 -12.43 -10.11 17.26
N ALA A 150 -13.70 -10.51 17.41
CA ALA A 150 -14.21 -11.24 18.58
C ALA A 150 -13.69 -12.69 18.72
N LEU A 151 -12.88 -13.21 17.79
CA LEU A 151 -12.25 -14.52 17.94
C LEU A 151 -11.07 -14.52 18.91
N PHE A 152 -10.44 -13.35 19.10
CA PHE A 152 -9.13 -13.25 19.70
C PHE A 152 -9.23 -12.80 21.16
N LYS A 153 -8.49 -13.49 22.03
CA LYS A 153 -8.21 -13.03 23.39
C LYS A 153 -7.06 -12.01 23.35
N ALA A 154 -7.34 -10.84 22.80
CA ALA A 154 -6.42 -9.71 22.83
C ALA A 154 -6.44 -9.02 24.21
N ASN A 155 -5.34 -8.36 24.58
CA ASN A 155 -5.30 -7.50 25.75
C ASN A 155 -6.14 -6.24 25.48
N THR A 156 -5.91 -5.59 24.34
CA THR A 156 -6.66 -4.42 23.86
C THR A 156 -7.04 -4.58 22.39
N ILE A 157 -8.22 -4.09 22.02
CA ILE A 157 -8.64 -3.84 20.64
C ILE A 157 -8.78 -2.33 20.44
N TYR A 158 -7.86 -1.74 19.69
CA TYR A 158 -7.81 -0.32 19.37
C TYR A 158 -8.71 -0.01 18.17
N TYR A 159 -9.71 0.86 18.39
CA TYR A 159 -10.62 1.34 17.36
C TYR A 159 -10.40 2.83 17.07
N PRO A 160 -10.50 3.27 15.80
CA PRO A 160 -10.42 4.69 15.47
C PRO A 160 -11.61 5.46 16.06
N LYS A 161 -11.31 6.47 16.88
CA LYS A 161 -12.30 7.26 17.65
C LYS A 161 -13.35 7.93 16.77
N LYS A 162 -12.93 8.43 15.60
CA LYS A 162 -13.80 9.13 14.64
C LYS A 162 -14.67 8.19 13.80
N ASP A 163 -14.39 6.89 13.81
CA ASP A 163 -15.14 5.87 13.06
C ASP A 163 -16.06 5.03 13.96
N LYS A 164 -16.49 5.63 15.08
CA LYS A 164 -17.40 5.01 16.05
C LYS A 164 -18.78 4.79 15.43
N ILE A 165 -19.18 3.53 15.29
CA ILE A 165 -20.52 3.16 14.82
C ILE A 165 -21.51 3.33 15.98
N LYS A 166 -22.50 4.20 15.82
CA LYS A 166 -23.58 4.42 16.80
C LYS A 166 -24.37 3.11 17.00
N GLY A 167 -24.54 2.69 18.25
CA GLY A 167 -25.26 1.46 18.61
C GLY A 167 -24.46 0.15 18.46
N LYS A 168 -23.27 0.15 17.83
CA LYS A 168 -22.38 -1.02 17.82
C LYS A 168 -21.87 -1.29 19.24
N LYS A 169 -22.09 -2.50 19.75
CA LYS A 169 -21.41 -2.99 20.96
C LYS A 169 -20.00 -3.40 20.58
N TYR A 170 -19.01 -2.79 21.21
CA TYR A 170 -17.61 -3.17 21.10
C TYR A 170 -17.30 -4.28 22.12
N THR A 171 -16.19 -4.98 21.98
CA THR A 171 -15.75 -5.97 22.98
C THR A 171 -15.35 -5.27 24.27
N ASN A 172 -15.42 -5.93 25.42
CA ASN A 172 -15.16 -5.26 26.72
C ASN A 172 -13.68 -4.81 26.89
N ASN A 173 -12.77 -5.33 26.08
CA ASN A 173 -11.32 -5.09 26.09
C ASN A 173 -10.90 -4.12 24.97
N TYR A 174 -11.58 -2.98 24.84
CA TYR A 174 -11.37 -2.04 23.73
C TYR A 174 -10.85 -0.68 24.20
N SER A 175 -10.14 0.01 23.30
CA SER A 175 -9.71 1.40 23.48
C SER A 175 -9.96 2.21 22.22
N TRP A 176 -10.02 3.54 22.36
CA TRP A 176 -10.15 4.47 21.25
C TRP A 176 -8.79 5.09 20.93
N VAL A 177 -8.42 5.13 19.65
CA VAL A 177 -7.24 5.85 19.16
C VAL A 177 -7.61 7.05 18.28
N LYS A 178 -6.74 8.06 18.30
CA LYS A 178 -6.82 9.34 17.55
C LYS A 178 -5.41 9.75 17.10
N GLU A 179 -5.32 10.83 16.32
CA GLU A 179 -4.05 11.47 15.92
C GLU A 179 -3.07 11.60 17.11
N GLY A 180 -1.84 11.12 16.92
CA GLY A 180 -0.74 11.26 17.87
C GLY A 180 -0.72 10.24 19.01
N ASP A 181 -1.70 9.35 19.12
CA ASP A 181 -1.61 8.20 20.03
C ASP A 181 -0.55 7.19 19.52
N VAL A 182 0.02 6.39 20.42
CA VAL A 182 1.06 5.40 20.09
C VAL A 182 0.67 4.01 20.59
N ILE A 183 0.77 3.00 19.72
CA ILE A 183 0.68 1.59 20.09
C ILE A 183 2.11 1.05 20.21
N ASP A 184 2.54 0.83 21.45
CA ASP A 184 3.89 0.36 21.78
C ASP A 184 3.93 -1.18 21.90
N LEU A 185 4.83 -1.81 21.14
CA LEU A 185 5.09 -3.25 21.13
C LEU A 185 6.52 -3.57 21.64
N GLY A 186 7.21 -2.58 22.21
CA GLY A 186 8.61 -2.63 22.61
C GLY A 186 9.53 -2.02 21.55
N ASN A 187 10.22 -2.85 20.77
CA ASN A 187 11.09 -2.42 19.66
C ASN A 187 10.37 -1.92 18.39
N ILE A 188 9.03 -1.84 18.42
CA ILE A 188 8.17 -1.36 17.32
C ILE A 188 7.13 -0.44 17.95
N LYS A 189 6.98 0.77 17.39
CA LYS A 189 6.05 1.78 17.90
C LYS A 189 5.23 2.36 16.76
N PHE A 190 3.94 2.06 16.75
CA PHE A 190 3.02 2.55 15.74
C PHE A 190 2.37 3.86 16.20
N ASN A 191 2.79 4.97 15.61
CA ASN A 191 2.09 6.24 15.72
C ASN A 191 0.78 6.18 14.93
N VAL A 192 -0.30 6.71 15.52
CA VAL A 192 -1.62 6.79 14.89
C VAL A 192 -1.73 8.10 14.12
N ILE A 193 -1.88 8.00 12.80
CA ILE A 193 -2.14 9.12 11.90
C ILE A 193 -3.58 9.00 11.41
N GLU A 194 -4.41 10.03 11.61
CA GLU A 194 -5.74 10.09 11.04
C GLU A 194 -5.65 10.33 9.53
N THR A 195 -6.27 9.41 8.77
CA THR A 195 -6.28 9.44 7.31
C THR A 195 -7.72 9.36 6.76
N PRO A 196 -8.60 10.33 7.12
CA PRO A 196 -10.01 10.29 6.74
C PRO A 196 -10.19 10.47 5.23
N ALA A 197 -11.12 9.70 4.65
CA ALA A 197 -11.80 9.95 3.36
C ALA A 197 -12.55 8.69 2.92
N HIS A 198 -11.89 7.53 3.00
CA HIS A 198 -12.50 6.23 2.75
C HIS A 198 -13.60 5.95 3.78
N THR A 199 -13.29 6.14 5.06
CA THR A 199 -14.27 6.46 6.11
C THR A 199 -13.93 7.80 6.75
N PRO A 200 -14.88 8.47 7.45
CA PRO A 200 -14.62 9.71 8.18
C PRO A 200 -13.60 9.58 9.32
N GLY A 201 -13.32 8.36 9.78
CA GLY A 201 -12.39 8.10 10.87
C GLY A 201 -11.28 7.09 10.54
N SER A 202 -11.02 6.78 9.27
CA SER A 202 -9.90 5.91 8.89
C SER A 202 -8.58 6.40 9.47
N VAL A 203 -7.73 5.48 9.94
CA VAL A 203 -6.38 5.74 10.45
C VAL A 203 -5.34 4.90 9.74
N THR A 204 -4.12 5.43 9.71
CA THR A 204 -2.90 4.75 9.25
C THR A 204 -1.95 4.62 10.43
N TYR A 205 -1.39 3.42 10.63
CA TYR A 205 -0.42 3.15 11.68
C TYR A 205 1.00 3.18 11.11
N VAL A 206 1.87 4.04 11.64
CA VAL A 206 3.24 4.24 11.12
C VAL A 206 4.30 3.99 12.19
N ASP A 207 5.23 3.09 11.88
CA ASP A 207 6.52 2.99 12.56
C ASP A 207 7.62 3.50 11.61
N GLN A 208 8.16 4.67 11.93
CA GLN A 208 9.24 5.32 11.18
C GLN A 208 10.57 4.56 11.31
N GLN A 209 10.88 3.99 12.48
CA GLN A 209 12.14 3.30 12.75
C GLN A 209 12.25 2.01 11.94
N ASN A 210 11.19 1.21 11.91
CA ASN A 210 11.14 -0.05 11.18
C ASN A 210 10.62 0.07 9.73
N ASN A 211 10.37 1.30 9.26
CA ASN A 211 9.85 1.62 7.92
C ASN A 211 8.57 0.83 7.58
N LEU A 212 7.54 0.91 8.44
CA LEU A 212 6.26 0.20 8.32
C LEU A 212 5.09 1.19 8.22
N ILE A 213 4.17 0.99 7.28
CA ILE A 213 2.96 1.82 7.10
C ILE A 213 1.74 0.90 6.90
N ALA A 214 0.92 0.70 7.93
CA ALA A 214 -0.37 0.03 7.79
C ALA A 214 -1.48 1.04 7.49
N SER A 215 -1.81 1.18 6.21
CA SER A 215 -2.74 2.21 5.71
C SER A 215 -4.21 1.80 5.68
N GLY A 216 -4.49 0.50 5.80
CA GLY A 216 -5.79 -0.06 5.42
C GLY A 216 -6.20 0.41 4.02
N ASP A 217 -7.46 0.78 3.87
CA ASP A 217 -8.06 1.29 2.64
C ASP A 217 -7.80 2.78 2.37
N SER A 218 -7.15 3.50 3.31
CA SER A 218 -6.78 4.90 3.11
C SER A 218 -5.84 5.09 1.90
N ILE A 219 -4.97 4.12 1.64
CA ILE A 219 -4.01 4.10 0.53
C ILE A 219 -4.04 2.75 -0.22
N GLY A 220 -4.36 1.66 0.48
CA GLY A 220 -3.89 0.32 0.13
C GLY A 220 -4.62 -0.41 -0.99
N SER A 221 -5.77 0.09 -1.42
CA SER A 221 -6.72 -0.68 -2.21
C SER A 221 -6.40 -0.72 -3.72
N THR A 222 -5.21 -0.25 -4.13
CA THR A 222 -4.78 0.01 -5.53
C THR A 222 -5.62 1.05 -6.26
N PHE A 223 -6.93 1.05 -6.03
CA PHE A 223 -7.86 2.12 -6.27
C PHE A 223 -8.58 2.42 -4.96
N VAL A 224 -8.52 3.66 -4.48
CA VAL A 224 -9.27 4.04 -3.26
C VAL A 224 -10.70 4.42 -3.64
N TRP A 225 -11.68 3.87 -2.92
CA TRP A 225 -13.09 4.24 -3.05
C TRP A 225 -13.38 5.50 -2.24
N LEU A 226 -13.94 6.51 -2.91
CA LEU A 226 -14.45 7.75 -2.34
C LEU A 226 -15.93 7.88 -2.70
N PHE A 227 -16.77 8.17 -1.71
CA PHE A 227 -18.22 8.11 -1.85
C PHE A 227 -18.86 9.45 -2.25
N ASP A 228 -18.18 10.59 -2.06
CA ASP A 228 -18.69 11.90 -2.48
C ASP A 228 -17.57 12.89 -2.85
N LYS A 229 -17.94 14.03 -3.47
CA LYS A 229 -16.99 15.11 -3.83
C LYS A 229 -16.34 15.76 -2.59
N LYS A 230 -16.99 15.71 -1.42
CA LYS A 230 -16.44 16.19 -0.15
C LYS A 230 -15.27 15.32 0.29
N SER A 231 -15.36 14.01 0.11
CA SER A 231 -14.33 13.02 0.39
C SER A 231 -13.09 13.24 -0.46
N LEU A 232 -13.21 13.64 -1.73
CA LEU A 232 -12.04 14.03 -2.55
C LEU A 232 -11.24 15.20 -1.95
N ASN A 233 -11.94 16.24 -1.46
CA ASN A 233 -11.30 17.40 -0.83
C ASN A 233 -10.65 17.03 0.52
N THR A 234 -11.30 16.17 1.31
CA THR A 234 -10.72 15.59 2.53
C THR A 234 -9.49 14.75 2.17
N TYR A 235 -9.59 13.91 1.14
CA TYR A 235 -8.56 12.95 0.75
C TYR A 235 -7.28 13.64 0.30
N GLN A 236 -7.37 14.72 -0.47
CA GLN A 236 -6.20 15.52 -0.82
C GLN A 236 -5.45 16.04 0.42
N LYS A 237 -6.17 16.48 1.46
CA LYS A 237 -5.55 16.91 2.73
C LYS A 237 -4.91 15.72 3.46
N THR A 238 -5.62 14.60 3.55
CA THR A 238 -5.16 13.34 4.12
C THR A 238 -3.85 12.84 3.48
N LEU A 239 -3.77 12.82 2.14
CA LEU A 239 -2.57 12.39 1.43
C LEU A 239 -1.37 13.30 1.69
N ASN A 240 -1.59 14.62 1.72
CA ASN A 240 -0.54 15.59 2.04
C ASN A 240 -0.09 15.48 3.51
N HIS A 241 -1.01 15.27 4.45
CA HIS A 241 -0.70 15.05 5.87
C HIS A 241 0.13 13.78 6.06
N LEU A 242 -0.37 12.64 5.56
CA LEU A 242 0.36 11.37 5.62
C LEU A 242 1.75 11.50 5.00
N TYR A 243 1.86 12.08 3.80
CA TYR A 243 3.15 12.30 3.13
C TYR A 243 4.10 13.14 3.98
N ALA A 244 3.63 14.19 4.66
CA ALA A 244 4.46 14.99 5.56
C ALA A 244 5.03 14.17 6.74
N GLN A 245 4.30 13.16 7.23
CA GLN A 245 4.75 12.25 8.29
C GLN A 245 5.69 11.14 7.79
N VAL A 246 5.58 10.72 6.51
CA VAL A 246 6.31 9.54 5.99
C VAL A 246 7.41 9.84 4.97
N LYS A 247 7.51 11.07 4.44
CA LYS A 247 8.40 11.47 3.33
C LYS A 247 9.88 11.08 3.50
N ASP A 248 10.37 11.00 4.74
CA ASP A 248 11.77 10.74 5.08
C ASP A 248 12.05 9.25 5.36
N MET A 249 11.02 8.39 5.33
CA MET A 249 11.14 6.93 5.48
C MET A 249 11.84 6.32 4.26
N LYS A 250 12.75 5.38 4.50
CA LYS A 250 13.54 4.69 3.47
C LYS A 250 12.93 3.32 3.20
N ASP A 251 12.49 3.11 1.95
CA ASP A 251 11.80 1.88 1.51
C ASP A 251 10.69 1.41 2.47
N PRO A 252 9.64 2.23 2.68
CA PRO A 252 8.54 1.89 3.56
C PRO A 252 7.72 0.71 3.03
N LEU A 253 7.51 -0.30 3.88
CA LEU A 253 6.58 -1.38 3.61
C LEU A 253 5.15 -0.90 3.85
N PHE A 254 4.42 -0.64 2.76
CA PHE A 254 2.97 -0.42 2.81
C PHE A 254 2.24 -1.75 3.06
N MET A 255 1.38 -1.74 4.07
CA MET A 255 0.50 -2.84 4.48
C MET A 255 -0.96 -2.44 4.18
N PRO A 256 -1.44 -2.71 2.95
CA PRO A 256 -2.77 -2.30 2.45
C PRO A 256 -3.94 -3.11 3.01
N GLY A 257 -5.15 -2.56 2.99
CA GLY A 257 -6.37 -3.32 3.33
C GLY A 257 -6.72 -4.47 2.37
N HIS A 258 -6.26 -4.43 1.12
CA HIS A 258 -6.66 -5.37 0.07
C HIS A 258 -5.55 -5.67 -0.97
N LYS A 259 -4.60 -6.55 -0.62
CA LYS A 259 -3.51 -6.96 -1.53
C LYS A 259 -3.99 -7.45 -2.91
N TRP A 260 -5.16 -8.09 -3.00
CA TRP A 260 -5.71 -8.61 -4.27
C TRP A 260 -5.94 -7.56 -5.35
N GLN A 261 -6.16 -6.30 -4.96
CA GLN A 261 -6.39 -5.21 -5.91
C GLN A 261 -5.07 -4.79 -6.57
N THR A 262 -3.92 -5.03 -5.91
CA THR A 262 -2.58 -4.87 -6.50
C THR A 262 -2.24 -5.91 -7.57
N ASP A 263 -3.11 -6.92 -7.80
CA ASP A 263 -2.81 -8.00 -8.73
C ASP A 263 -3.26 -7.67 -10.18
N PRO A 264 -2.32 -7.45 -11.12
CA PRO A 264 -2.64 -7.18 -12.52
C PRO A 264 -3.30 -8.37 -13.25
N ALA A 265 -3.41 -9.56 -12.63
CA ALA A 265 -4.23 -10.65 -13.15
C ALA A 265 -5.75 -10.45 -12.94
N ASN A 266 -6.17 -9.56 -12.01
CA ASN A 266 -7.59 -9.35 -11.65
C ASN A 266 -8.38 -8.41 -12.60
N LYS A 267 -7.92 -8.23 -13.85
CA LYS A 267 -8.53 -7.42 -14.93
C LYS A 267 -9.98 -7.76 -15.32
N LYS A 268 -10.58 -8.80 -14.72
CA LYS A 268 -12.00 -9.16 -14.87
C LYS A 268 -12.93 -8.49 -13.83
N ARG A 269 -12.36 -7.85 -12.80
CA ARG A 269 -13.09 -7.16 -11.71
C ARG A 269 -12.60 -5.74 -11.48
N GLY A 270 -11.29 -5.48 -11.61
CA GLY A 270 -10.81 -4.13 -11.85
C GLY A 270 -11.17 -3.67 -13.26
N PRO A 271 -11.19 -2.35 -13.55
CA PRO A 271 -11.29 -1.89 -14.92
C PRO A 271 -10.13 -2.42 -15.78
N LYS A 272 -10.34 -2.41 -17.10
CA LYS A 272 -9.35 -2.77 -18.12
C LYS A 272 -8.03 -1.97 -18.02
N TYR A 273 -8.03 -0.91 -17.22
CA TYR A 273 -6.96 0.09 -17.05
C TYR A 273 -6.53 0.26 -15.58
N THR A 274 -6.76 -0.70 -14.68
CA THR A 274 -6.06 -0.71 -13.38
C THR A 274 -4.55 -0.69 -13.69
N PRO A 275 -3.79 0.31 -13.20
CA PRO A 275 -2.37 0.37 -13.45
C PRO A 275 -1.63 -0.80 -12.76
N ASP A 276 -0.41 -1.08 -13.19
CA ASP A 276 0.42 -2.09 -12.51
C ASP A 276 0.98 -1.47 -11.22
N ASN A 277 0.23 -1.64 -10.13
CA ASN A 277 0.49 -0.96 -8.86
C ASN A 277 1.52 -1.68 -8.00
N LYS A 278 2.44 -2.38 -8.66
CA LYS A 278 3.58 -3.04 -8.04
C LYS A 278 4.87 -2.26 -8.31
N PRO A 279 5.58 -1.81 -7.28
CA PRO A 279 5.26 -1.89 -5.85
C PRO A 279 4.43 -0.68 -5.36
N MET A 280 3.60 -0.86 -4.32
CA MET A 280 3.01 0.27 -3.58
C MET A 280 4.08 0.90 -2.67
N ILE A 281 4.92 1.73 -3.27
CA ILE A 281 5.99 2.51 -2.61
C ILE A 281 5.58 3.97 -2.41
N MET A 282 6.48 4.76 -1.85
CA MET A 282 6.34 6.22 -1.72
C MET A 282 5.91 6.92 -3.03
N GLN A 283 6.29 6.40 -4.19
CA GLN A 283 5.85 6.95 -5.48
C GLN A 283 4.34 6.82 -5.69
N TYR A 284 3.71 5.73 -5.27
CA TYR A 284 2.25 5.57 -5.36
C TYR A 284 1.52 6.65 -4.53
N LEU A 285 2.01 6.97 -3.32
CA LEU A 285 1.48 8.07 -2.52
C LEU A 285 1.64 9.44 -3.23
N LYS A 286 2.78 9.70 -3.86
CA LYS A 286 3.01 10.93 -4.67
C LYS A 286 2.11 11.00 -5.90
N ASP A 287 1.90 9.87 -6.58
CA ASP A 287 1.01 9.75 -7.73
C ASP A 287 -0.45 10.03 -7.29
N MET A 288 -0.88 9.51 -6.13
CA MET A 288 -2.22 9.76 -5.57
C MET A 288 -2.41 11.24 -5.22
N ILE A 289 -1.42 11.90 -4.62
CA ILE A 289 -1.44 13.36 -4.38
C ILE A 289 -1.64 14.11 -5.69
N THR A 290 -0.89 13.74 -6.73
CA THR A 290 -0.97 14.38 -8.05
C THR A 290 -2.31 14.13 -8.73
N LEU A 291 -2.83 12.91 -8.64
CA LEU A 291 -4.14 12.55 -9.15
C LEU A 291 -5.26 13.37 -8.51
N THR A 292 -5.25 13.60 -7.18
CA THR A 292 -6.27 14.46 -6.55
C THR A 292 -6.25 15.91 -7.07
N LYS A 293 -5.09 16.44 -7.48
CA LYS A 293 -5.00 17.76 -8.12
C LYS A 293 -5.65 17.71 -9.50
N GLN A 294 -5.21 16.77 -10.34
CA GLN A 294 -5.76 16.60 -11.70
C GLN A 294 -7.29 16.38 -11.73
N ILE A 295 -7.87 15.68 -10.75
CA ILE A 295 -9.33 15.51 -10.66
C ILE A 295 -10.02 16.84 -10.36
N LYS A 296 -9.47 17.64 -9.43
CA LYS A 296 -10.03 18.97 -9.09
C LYS A 296 -9.87 19.98 -10.22
N ASP A 297 -8.78 19.90 -10.96
CA ASP A 297 -8.45 20.79 -12.07
C ASP A 297 -9.14 20.37 -13.39
N GLY A 298 -9.86 19.23 -13.40
CA GLY A 298 -10.55 18.69 -14.57
C GLY A 298 -9.64 18.05 -15.63
N THR A 299 -8.37 17.82 -15.31
CA THR A 299 -7.34 17.32 -16.24
C THR A 299 -7.05 15.82 -16.10
N ALA A 300 -7.59 15.15 -15.07
CA ALA A 300 -7.36 13.72 -14.83
C ALA A 300 -7.98 12.83 -15.92
N LYS A 301 -7.20 11.86 -16.40
CA LYS A 301 -7.72 10.78 -17.26
C LYS A 301 -8.70 9.92 -16.46
N SER A 302 -9.86 9.61 -17.06
CA SER A 302 -10.91 8.85 -16.39
C SER A 302 -11.61 7.84 -17.30
N HIS A 303 -12.31 6.89 -16.69
CA HIS A 303 -13.17 5.92 -17.37
C HIS A 303 -14.30 5.45 -16.44
N LYS A 304 -15.38 4.91 -17.02
CA LYS A 304 -16.50 4.33 -16.26
C LYS A 304 -16.01 3.15 -15.40
N TYR A 305 -16.28 3.20 -14.09
CA TYR A 305 -15.96 2.13 -13.16
C TYR A 305 -17.13 1.14 -13.06
N TYR A 306 -16.82 -0.16 -13.03
CA TYR A 306 -17.81 -1.24 -13.00
C TYR A 306 -17.49 -2.26 -11.93
N VAL A 307 -18.52 -2.78 -11.26
CA VAL A 307 -18.45 -3.98 -10.43
C VAL A 307 -19.56 -4.91 -10.89
N ASP A 308 -19.22 -6.17 -11.17
CA ASP A 308 -20.13 -7.22 -11.66
C ASP A 308 -20.84 -6.93 -13.00
N GLY A 309 -20.30 -6.01 -13.80
CA GLY A 309 -20.91 -5.53 -15.03
C GLY A 309 -21.95 -4.42 -14.83
N LYS A 310 -22.21 -3.97 -13.59
CA LYS A 310 -22.97 -2.76 -13.30
C LYS A 310 -22.00 -1.57 -13.17
N LYS A 311 -22.35 -0.41 -13.75
CA LYS A 311 -21.61 0.85 -13.47
C LYS A 311 -21.73 1.13 -11.97
N ARG A 312 -20.61 1.54 -11.36
CA ARG A 312 -20.54 1.91 -9.94
C ARG A 312 -19.93 3.29 -9.71
N GLY A 313 -19.37 3.92 -10.73
CA GLY A 313 -18.67 5.17 -10.54
C GLY A 313 -17.88 5.64 -11.74
N THR A 314 -16.93 6.53 -11.45
CA THR A 314 -15.88 6.98 -12.36
C THR A 314 -14.52 6.71 -11.73
N ALA A 315 -13.67 5.98 -12.44
CA ALA A 315 -12.30 5.75 -12.06
C ALA A 315 -11.39 6.78 -12.74
N TYR A 316 -10.54 7.43 -11.95
CA TYR A 316 -9.52 8.36 -12.39
C TYR A 316 -8.14 7.72 -12.21
N VAL A 317 -7.21 7.97 -13.14
CA VAL A 317 -5.88 7.31 -13.15
C VAL A 317 -4.74 8.28 -13.50
N TYR A 318 -3.59 8.10 -12.83
CA TYR A 318 -2.35 8.82 -13.14
C TYR A 318 -1.13 7.98 -12.70
N HIS A 319 -0.28 7.57 -13.64
CA HIS A 319 0.79 6.58 -13.41
C HIS A 319 0.29 5.36 -12.63
N HIS A 320 0.77 5.13 -11.40
CA HIS A 320 0.37 4.02 -10.54
C HIS A 320 -0.85 4.34 -9.67
N ALA A 321 -1.30 5.60 -9.64
CA ALA A 321 -2.44 6.01 -8.83
C ALA A 321 -3.79 5.77 -9.51
N MET A 322 -4.77 5.37 -8.71
CA MET A 322 -6.16 5.25 -9.14
C MET A 322 -7.12 5.64 -8.02
N ILE A 323 -8.17 6.41 -8.35
CA ILE A 323 -9.23 6.83 -7.42
C ILE A 323 -10.58 6.51 -8.06
N CYS A 324 -11.41 5.74 -7.36
CA CYS A 324 -12.80 5.47 -7.74
C CYS A 324 -13.72 6.41 -7.00
N MET A 325 -14.30 7.38 -7.71
CA MET A 325 -15.47 8.11 -7.22
C MET A 325 -16.68 7.21 -7.46
N ILE A 326 -17.29 6.73 -6.38
CA ILE A 326 -18.47 5.86 -6.43
C ILE A 326 -19.72 6.73 -6.64
N ASP A 327 -20.66 6.27 -7.48
CA ASP A 327 -21.97 6.91 -7.64
C ASP A 327 -22.88 6.46 -6.46
N ASP A 328 -23.75 7.36 -5.98
CA ASP A 328 -24.75 7.09 -4.92
C ASP A 328 -25.73 5.93 -5.26
#